data_AF-A0A6N8FVR2-F1
#
_entry.id   AF-A0A6N8FVR2-F1
#
_cell.length_a   1.000
_cell.length_b   1.000
_cell.length_c   1.000
_cell.angle_alpha   90.00
_cell.angle_beta   90.00
_cell.angle_gamma   90.00
#
_symmetry.space_group_name_H-M   'P 1'
#
loop_
_entity.id
_entity.type
_entity.pdbx_description
1 polymer ?
#
loop_
_entity_poly.entity_id
_entity_poly.type
_entity_poly.pdbx_seq_one_letter_code
_entity_poly.pdbx_strand_id
1 'polypeptide(L)'
;MATSEQTPPCFRSATEFPKTIGQLNRSELEEIYGEMRNCLIFTNRSRAQLLRRNEEHKQSAIKLKTDVERLQILINQLNQEKQQLAQSQQQIVTGLEQEISSISKHLDNLSEVYNTVADIEDMTQTQWSFLSLPQRFFQLLRAVKTIVLSWREEHYEDTTNISIKGASQPKISDSTDLDNARREQPQMYEDPASIGRSLLDK
;
A
#
# COMPACT_ATOMS: atom_id res chain seq x y z
N MET A 1 -10.91 -63.98 -8.31
CA MET A 1 -12.03 -63.65 -7.39
C MET A 1 -11.43 -63.03 -6.15
N ALA A 2 -11.51 -61.71 -6.01
CA ALA A 2 -11.04 -61.01 -4.81
C ALA A 2 -12.18 -61.05 -3.79
N THR A 3 -11.96 -61.74 -2.67
CA THR A 3 -12.83 -61.67 -1.50
C THR A 3 -12.76 -60.24 -0.97
N SER A 4 -13.83 -59.47 -1.19
CA SER A 4 -14.02 -58.16 -0.56
C SER A 4 -14.18 -58.40 0.94
N GLU A 5 -13.08 -58.44 1.69
CA GLU A 5 -13.10 -58.25 3.13
C GLU A 5 -13.63 -56.84 3.39
N GLN A 6 -14.93 -56.75 3.65
CA GLN A 6 -15.59 -55.52 4.06
C GLN A 6 -14.97 -55.11 5.39
N THR A 7 -14.06 -54.14 5.34
CA THR A 7 -13.51 -53.52 6.53
C THR A 7 -14.69 -52.92 7.29
N PRO A 8 -14.95 -53.33 8.54
CA PRO A 8 -16.13 -52.87 9.26
C PRO A 8 -16.09 -51.34 9.39
N PRO A 9 -17.25 -50.67 9.32
CA PRO A 9 -17.33 -49.22 9.40
C PRO A 9 -16.66 -48.72 10.69
N CYS A 10 -15.70 -47.80 10.55
CA CYS A 10 -14.83 -47.34 11.64
C CYS A 10 -15.58 -46.54 12.74
N PHE A 11 -16.80 -46.09 12.43
CA PHE A 11 -17.75 -45.52 13.37
C PHE A 11 -18.99 -46.38 13.40
N ARG A 12 -19.31 -46.92 14.58
CA ARG A 12 -20.57 -47.63 14.86
C ARG A 12 -21.35 -46.88 15.92
N SER A 13 -22.67 -46.84 15.78
CA SER A 13 -23.54 -46.26 16.82
C SER A 13 -23.46 -47.10 18.09
N ALA A 14 -23.56 -46.46 19.26
CA ALA A 14 -23.65 -47.16 20.54
C ALA A 14 -24.85 -48.14 20.60
N THR A 15 -25.85 -47.96 19.74
CA THR A 15 -27.01 -48.84 19.61
C THR A 15 -26.74 -50.12 18.83
N GLU A 16 -25.64 -50.20 18.08
CA GLU A 16 -25.25 -51.38 17.31
C GLU A 16 -24.50 -52.42 18.16
N PHE A 17 -24.05 -52.05 19.36
CA PHE A 17 -23.42 -52.98 20.30
C PHE A 17 -24.48 -53.67 21.18
N PRO A 18 -24.35 -54.99 21.43
CA PRO A 18 -25.30 -55.72 22.25
C PRO A 18 -25.31 -55.19 23.69
N LYS A 19 -26.51 -54.94 24.22
CA LYS A 19 -26.71 -54.48 25.60
C LYS A 19 -26.48 -55.59 26.65
N THR A 20 -26.55 -56.85 26.23
CA THR A 20 -26.43 -58.03 27.09
C THR A 20 -25.51 -59.07 26.47
N ILE A 21 -24.57 -59.56 27.27
CA ILE A 21 -23.54 -60.53 26.88
C ILE A 21 -23.87 -61.99 27.24
N GLY A 22 -24.97 -62.22 27.97
CA GLY A 22 -25.28 -63.53 28.57
C GLY A 22 -25.65 -64.64 27.59
N GLN A 23 -25.86 -64.35 26.31
CA GLN A 23 -26.20 -65.33 25.27
C GLN A 23 -25.11 -65.49 24.20
N LEU A 24 -24.00 -64.76 24.31
CA LEU A 24 -22.93 -64.79 23.30
C LEU A 24 -21.89 -65.84 23.63
N ASN A 25 -21.37 -66.49 22.59
CA ASN A 25 -20.22 -67.37 22.72
C ASN A 25 -18.96 -66.56 23.02
N ARG A 26 -17.97 -67.17 23.67
CA ARG A 26 -16.72 -66.49 24.07
C ARG A 26 -15.97 -65.87 22.88
N SER A 27 -15.97 -66.53 21.73
CA SER A 27 -15.35 -66.01 20.50
C SER A 27 -16.03 -64.75 19.98
N GLU A 28 -17.36 -64.75 19.93
CA GLU A 28 -18.17 -63.59 19.49
C GLU A 28 -18.02 -62.41 20.46
N LEU A 29 -17.88 -62.70 21.75
CA LEU A 29 -17.65 -61.70 22.78
C LEU A 29 -16.31 -61.00 22.58
N GLU A 30 -15.22 -61.75 22.38
CA GLU A 30 -13.89 -61.20 22.11
C GLU A 30 -13.85 -60.34 20.85
N GLU A 31 -14.56 -60.75 19.80
CA GLU A 31 -14.70 -59.99 18.55
C GLU A 31 -15.41 -58.64 18.77
N ILE A 32 -16.58 -58.66 19.43
CA ILE A 32 -17.35 -57.44 19.72
C ILE A 32 -16.58 -56.49 20.65
N TYR A 33 -15.91 -57.01 21.69
CA TYR A 33 -15.05 -56.18 22.54
C TYR A 33 -13.88 -55.56 21.75
N GLY A 34 -13.30 -56.31 20.82
CA GLY A 34 -12.27 -55.81 19.91
C GLY A 34 -12.78 -54.67 19.02
N GLU A 35 -13.93 -54.85 18.38
CA GLU A 35 -14.57 -53.82 17.56
C GLU A 35 -14.92 -52.56 18.36
N MET A 36 -15.49 -52.73 19.54
CA MET A 36 -15.90 -51.64 20.42
C MET A 36 -14.69 -50.83 20.90
N ARG A 37 -13.60 -51.51 21.25
CA ARG A 37 -12.32 -50.86 21.59
C ARG A 37 -11.75 -50.07 20.41
N ASN A 38 -11.78 -50.65 19.20
CA ASN A 38 -11.28 -49.98 18.00
C ASN A 38 -12.12 -48.73 17.66
N CYS A 39 -13.44 -48.82 17.75
CA CYS A 39 -14.35 -47.68 17.57
C CYS A 39 -14.06 -46.57 18.59
N LEU A 40 -13.81 -46.91 19.85
CA LEU A 40 -13.49 -45.95 20.91
C LEU A 40 -12.15 -45.24 20.64
N ILE A 41 -11.10 -45.98 20.28
CA ILE A 41 -9.78 -45.43 19.95
C ILE A 41 -9.89 -44.48 18.77
N PHE A 42 -10.57 -44.90 17.71
CA PHE A 42 -10.75 -44.09 16.50
C PHE A 42 -11.55 -42.82 16.79
N THR A 43 -12.64 -42.92 17.55
CA THR A 43 -13.47 -41.78 17.92
C THR A 43 -12.73 -40.77 18.80
N ASN A 44 -11.92 -41.24 19.75
CA ASN A 44 -11.08 -40.34 20.54
C ASN A 44 -10.01 -39.65 19.69
N ARG A 45 -9.39 -40.37 18.75
CA ARG A 45 -8.42 -39.79 17.81
C ARG A 45 -9.07 -38.75 16.89
N SER A 46 -10.24 -39.05 16.33
CA SER A 46 -10.96 -38.11 15.46
C SER A 46 -11.40 -36.87 16.22
N ARG A 47 -11.89 -37.03 17.46
CA ARG A 47 -12.23 -35.91 18.35
C ARG A 47 -11.02 -35.02 18.62
N ALA A 48 -9.86 -35.61 18.95
CA ALA A 48 -8.63 -34.85 19.17
C ALA A 48 -8.19 -34.07 17.93
N GLN A 49 -8.30 -34.68 16.75
CA GLN A 49 -8.02 -34.00 15.47
C GLN A 49 -8.98 -32.85 15.19
N LEU A 50 -10.27 -33.03 15.47
CA LEU A 50 -11.28 -31.97 15.31
C LEU A 50 -11.01 -30.80 16.25
N LEU A 51 -10.66 -31.06 17.51
CA LEU A 51 -10.29 -30.01 18.46
C LEU A 51 -9.06 -29.24 17.98
N ARG A 52 -8.04 -29.94 17.49
CA ARG A 52 -6.84 -29.32 16.93
C ARG A 52 -7.16 -28.43 15.73
N ARG A 53 -7.91 -28.94 14.75
CA ARG A 53 -8.32 -28.16 13.56
C ARG A 53 -9.17 -26.95 13.95
N ASN A 54 -10.07 -27.10 14.91
CA ASN A 54 -10.90 -25.99 15.40
C ASN A 54 -10.03 -24.88 16.00
N GLU A 55 -9.01 -25.24 16.77
CA GLU A 55 -8.07 -24.28 17.35
C GLU A 55 -7.20 -23.61 16.28
N GLU A 56 -6.70 -24.36 15.30
CA GLU A 56 -5.99 -23.82 14.14
C GLU A 56 -6.84 -22.79 13.39
N HIS A 57 -8.12 -23.10 13.13
CA HIS A 57 -9.04 -22.16 12.48
C HIS A 57 -9.30 -20.90 13.31
N LYS A 58 -9.44 -21.03 14.64
CA LYS A 58 -9.57 -19.85 15.52
C LYS A 58 -8.34 -18.96 15.45
N GLN A 59 -7.15 -19.54 15.50
CA GLN A 59 -5.90 -18.79 15.40
C GLN A 59 -5.77 -18.10 14.04
N SER A 60 -6.10 -18.78 12.94
CA SER A 60 -6.12 -18.18 11.61
C SER A 60 -7.13 -17.04 11.50
N ALA A 61 -8.33 -17.19 12.06
CA ALA A 61 -9.34 -16.14 12.07
C ALA A 61 -8.90 -14.91 12.86
N ILE A 62 -8.22 -15.11 14.00
CA ILE A 62 -7.63 -14.01 14.78
C ILE A 62 -6.56 -13.28 13.96
N LYS A 63 -5.64 -14.01 13.32
CA LYS A 63 -4.61 -13.39 12.47
C LYS A 63 -5.22 -12.58 11.33
N LEU A 64 -6.20 -13.16 10.62
CA LEU A 64 -6.89 -12.47 9.55
C LEU A 64 -7.58 -11.19 10.04
N LYS A 65 -8.24 -11.23 11.19
CA LYS A 65 -8.83 -10.05 11.81
C LYS A 65 -7.78 -8.97 12.07
N THR A 66 -6.64 -9.34 12.67
CA THR A 66 -5.56 -8.37 12.93
C THR A 66 -4.97 -7.78 11.65
N ASP A 67 -4.87 -8.57 10.58
CA ASP A 67 -4.35 -8.09 9.30
C ASP A 67 -5.34 -7.17 8.60
N VAL A 68 -6.64 -7.46 8.67
CA VAL A 68 -7.70 -6.56 8.18
C VAL A 68 -7.66 -5.22 8.94
N GLU A 69 -7.50 -5.25 10.26
CA GLU A 69 -7.36 -4.03 11.07
C GLU A 69 -6.13 -3.21 10.66
N ARG A 70 -4.98 -3.87 10.44
CA ARG A 70 -3.77 -3.20 9.94
C ARG A 70 -3.96 -2.59 8.56
N LEU A 71 -4.57 -3.33 7.63
CA LEU A 71 -4.86 -2.82 6.29
C LEU A 71 -5.81 -1.63 6.35
N GLN A 72 -6.80 -1.65 7.23
CA GLN A 72 -7.70 -0.51 7.43
C GLN A 72 -6.94 0.74 7.92
N ILE A 73 -5.98 0.58 8.83
CA ILE A 73 -5.13 1.68 9.29
C ILE A 73 -4.29 2.23 8.14
N LEU A 74 -3.66 1.36 7.34
CA LEU A 74 -2.87 1.77 6.17
C LEU A 74 -3.72 2.49 5.12
N ILE A 75 -4.95 2.01 4.86
CA ILE A 75 -5.89 2.68 3.95
C ILE A 75 -6.24 4.08 4.47
N ASN A 76 -6.47 4.22 5.78
CA ASN A 76 -6.77 5.52 6.38
C ASN A 76 -5.56 6.48 6.26
N GLN A 77 -4.34 5.99 6.47
CA GLN A 77 -3.11 6.77 6.29
C GLN A 77 -2.94 7.21 4.83
N LEU A 78 -3.09 6.29 3.88
CA LEU A 78 -2.98 6.58 2.45
C LEU A 78 -4.03 7.62 1.99
N ASN A 79 -5.25 7.55 2.53
CA ASN A 79 -6.28 8.54 2.25
C ASN A 79 -5.92 9.93 2.80
N GLN A 80 -5.32 10.00 3.98
CA GLN A 80 -4.82 11.26 4.54
C GLN A 80 -3.68 11.83 3.69
N GLU A 81 -2.70 11.01 3.31
CA GLU A 81 -1.59 11.42 2.44
C GLU A 81 -2.10 11.93 1.08
N LYS A 82 -3.08 11.24 0.49
CA LYS A 82 -3.71 11.68 -0.76
C LYS A 82 -4.40 13.04 -0.62
N GLN A 83 -5.12 13.27 0.48
CA GLN A 83 -5.76 14.56 0.74
C GLN A 83 -4.73 15.67 0.93
N GLN A 84 -3.66 15.41 1.70
CA GLN A 84 -2.56 16.35 1.88
C GLN A 84 -1.86 16.66 0.56
N LEU A 85 -1.60 15.66 -0.28
CA LEU A 85 -0.99 15.84 -1.58
C LEU A 85 -1.88 16.67 -2.52
N ALA A 86 -3.19 16.40 -2.55
CA ALA A 86 -4.14 17.17 -3.35
C ALA A 86 -4.20 18.64 -2.90
N GLN A 87 -4.20 18.89 -1.59
CA GLN A 87 -4.15 20.25 -1.04
C GLN A 87 -2.83 20.96 -1.39
N SER A 88 -1.69 20.26 -1.26
CA SER A 88 -0.39 20.80 -1.64
C SER A 88 -0.32 21.14 -3.12
N GLN A 89 -0.84 20.28 -4.00
CA GLN A 89 -0.91 20.55 -5.44
C GLN A 89 -1.79 21.77 -5.73
N GLN A 90 -2.94 21.89 -5.07
CA GLN A 90 -3.81 23.06 -5.23
C GLN A 90 -3.08 24.34 -4.79
N GLN A 91 -2.36 24.32 -3.67
CA GLN A 91 -1.56 25.46 -3.21
C GLN A 91 -0.48 25.85 -4.22
N ILE A 92 0.24 24.86 -4.78
CA ILE A 92 1.27 25.10 -5.80
C ILE A 92 0.66 25.73 -7.05
N VAL A 93 -0.46 25.19 -7.55
CA VAL A 93 -1.16 25.75 -8.72
C VAL A 93 -1.60 27.18 -8.44
N THR A 94 -2.20 27.46 -7.29
CA THR A 94 -2.60 28.84 -6.94
C THR A 94 -1.41 29.79 -6.79
N GLY A 95 -0.27 29.31 -6.29
CA GLY A 95 0.97 30.10 -6.22
C GLY A 95 1.49 30.43 -7.62
N LEU A 96 1.55 29.44 -8.50
CA LEU A 96 1.95 29.63 -9.90
C LEU A 96 1.01 30.56 -10.66
N GLU A 97 -0.31 30.48 -10.43
CA GLU A 97 -1.28 31.41 -11.02
C GLU A 97 -1.05 32.86 -10.56
N GLN A 98 -0.71 33.05 -9.27
CA GLN A 98 -0.36 34.36 -8.74
C GLN A 98 0.96 34.88 -9.33
N GLU A 99 1.97 34.04 -9.46
CA GLU A 99 3.24 34.39 -10.11
C GLU A 99 3.03 34.77 -11.58
N ILE A 100 2.26 33.99 -12.35
CA ILE A 100 1.93 34.30 -13.74
C ILE A 100 1.17 35.62 -13.84
N SER A 101 0.22 35.87 -12.93
CA SER A 101 -0.50 37.15 -12.87
C SER A 101 0.43 38.33 -12.56
N SER A 102 1.38 38.13 -11.65
CA SER A 102 2.42 39.12 -11.33
C SER A 102 3.29 39.42 -12.56
N ILE A 103 3.81 38.37 -13.20
CA ILE A 103 4.63 38.49 -14.41
C ILE A 103 3.85 39.17 -15.54
N SER A 104 2.57 38.83 -15.73
CA SER A 104 1.71 39.47 -16.73
C SER A 104 1.59 40.97 -16.47
N LYS A 105 1.35 41.39 -15.22
CA LYS A 105 1.30 42.83 -14.86
C LYS A 105 2.65 43.51 -15.10
N HIS A 106 3.75 42.84 -14.80
CA HIS A 106 5.08 43.37 -15.07
C HIS A 106 5.35 43.52 -16.57
N LEU A 107 4.89 42.57 -17.40
CA LEU A 107 4.95 42.64 -18.87
C LEU A 107 4.06 43.74 -19.43
N ASP A 108 2.84 43.90 -18.91
CA ASP A 108 1.93 44.98 -19.30
C ASP A 108 2.52 46.36 -18.98
N ASN A 109 3.13 46.52 -17.79
CA ASN A 109 3.86 47.73 -17.42
C ASN A 109 5.06 47.98 -18.36
N LEU A 110 5.79 46.93 -18.75
CA LEU A 110 6.89 47.01 -19.71
C LEU A 110 6.40 47.40 -21.11
N SER A 111 5.26 46.87 -21.53
CA SER A 111 4.59 47.18 -22.78
C SER A 111 4.09 48.64 -22.81
N GLU A 112 3.49 49.13 -21.73
CA GLU A 112 3.07 50.52 -21.60
C GLU A 112 4.28 51.47 -21.66
N VAL A 113 5.35 51.16 -20.91
CA VAL A 113 6.61 51.92 -20.98
C VAL A 113 7.23 51.86 -22.38
N TYR A 114 7.15 50.73 -23.09
CA TYR A 114 7.62 50.63 -24.46
C TYR A 114 6.76 51.44 -25.43
N ASN A 115 5.44 51.39 -25.33
CA ASN A 115 4.52 52.16 -26.19
C ASN A 115 4.71 53.68 -26.00
N THR A 116 4.93 54.15 -24.76
CA THR A 116 5.26 55.57 -24.53
C THR A 116 6.59 56.00 -25.19
N VAL A 117 7.46 55.07 -25.54
CA VAL A 117 8.70 55.31 -26.30
C VAL A 117 8.50 55.10 -27.81
N ALA A 118 7.67 54.14 -28.22
CA ALA A 118 7.33 53.90 -29.63
C ALA A 118 6.45 55.00 -30.23
N ASP A 119 5.53 55.59 -29.46
CA ASP A 119 4.74 56.79 -29.85
C ASP A 119 5.64 58.00 -30.16
N ILE A 120 6.92 57.98 -29.76
CA ILE A 120 7.91 59.01 -30.09
C ILE A 120 8.58 58.75 -31.45
N GLU A 121 8.65 57.49 -31.92
CA GLU A 121 9.16 57.17 -33.26
C GLU A 121 8.19 57.67 -34.35
N ASP A 122 6.88 57.63 -34.10
CA ASP A 122 5.85 58.25 -34.95
C ASP A 122 5.76 59.79 -34.76
N MET A 123 6.12 60.33 -33.59
CA MET A 123 6.23 61.79 -33.37
C MET A 123 7.58 62.39 -33.86
N THR A 124 8.44 61.64 -34.53
CA THR A 124 9.67 62.17 -35.17
C THR A 124 9.41 63.22 -36.25
N GLN A 125 8.15 63.43 -36.64
CA GLN A 125 7.75 64.55 -37.50
C GLN A 125 7.59 65.90 -36.76
N THR A 126 7.60 65.95 -35.43
CA THR A 126 7.38 67.20 -34.68
C THR A 126 8.66 67.69 -34.00
N GLN A 127 9.14 68.83 -34.48
CA GLN A 127 10.51 69.34 -34.41
C GLN A 127 10.98 69.84 -33.02
N TRP A 128 10.34 69.40 -31.93
CA TRP A 128 10.58 69.89 -30.57
C TRP A 128 11.01 68.81 -29.56
N SER A 129 11.18 67.55 -29.98
CA SER A 129 11.43 66.42 -29.05
C SER A 129 12.89 66.26 -28.57
N PHE A 130 13.89 66.92 -29.18
CA PHE A 130 15.31 66.64 -28.93
C PHE A 130 15.83 66.98 -27.52
N LEU A 131 15.15 67.83 -26.74
CA LEU A 131 15.64 68.25 -25.42
C LEU A 131 15.21 67.33 -24.26
N SER A 132 14.26 66.42 -24.46
CA SER A 132 13.78 65.49 -23.42
C SER A 132 14.19 64.03 -23.60
N LEU A 133 14.84 63.69 -24.73
CA LEU A 133 15.27 62.32 -25.06
C LEU A 133 16.17 61.66 -24.00
N PRO A 134 17.21 62.32 -23.44
CA PRO A 134 18.12 61.65 -22.50
C PRO A 134 17.40 61.31 -21.19
N GLN A 135 16.60 62.23 -20.67
CA GLN A 135 16.00 62.10 -19.34
C GLN A 135 14.96 60.99 -19.29
N ARG A 136 14.23 60.75 -20.38
CA ARG A 136 13.21 59.69 -20.45
C ARG A 136 13.77 58.34 -20.88
N PHE A 137 14.87 58.30 -21.65
CA PHE A 137 15.65 57.07 -21.87
C PHE A 137 16.30 56.57 -20.58
N PHE A 138 16.83 57.47 -19.74
CA PHE A 138 17.31 57.11 -18.40
C PHE A 138 16.18 56.63 -17.48
N GLN A 139 14.95 57.12 -17.64
CA GLN A 139 13.79 56.58 -16.91
C GLN A 139 13.45 55.16 -17.36
N LEU A 140 13.53 54.85 -18.66
CA LEU A 140 13.35 53.49 -19.17
C LEU A 140 14.45 52.56 -18.67
N LEU A 141 15.73 52.95 -18.76
CA LEU A 141 16.82 52.15 -18.20
C LEU A 141 16.71 52.00 -16.68
N ARG A 142 16.20 53.01 -15.98
CA ARG A 142 15.95 52.92 -14.53
C ARG A 142 14.80 51.98 -14.23
N ALA A 143 13.72 52.00 -15.01
CA ALA A 143 12.59 51.07 -14.90
C ALA A 143 13.02 49.62 -15.20
N VAL A 144 13.79 49.41 -16.26
CA VAL A 144 14.41 48.11 -16.60
C VAL A 144 15.35 47.66 -15.49
N LYS A 145 16.19 48.56 -14.95
CA LYS A 145 17.07 48.24 -13.82
C LYS A 145 16.29 47.88 -12.56
N THR A 146 15.19 48.58 -12.25
CA THR A 146 14.35 48.24 -11.09
C THR A 146 13.63 46.92 -11.26
N ILE A 147 13.19 46.59 -12.47
CA ILE A 147 12.58 45.30 -12.79
C ILE A 147 13.62 44.17 -12.71
N VAL A 148 14.82 44.38 -13.26
CA VAL A 148 15.92 43.40 -13.16
C VAL A 148 16.39 43.22 -11.71
N LEU A 149 16.39 44.29 -10.90
CA LEU A 149 16.69 44.22 -9.47
C LEU A 149 15.58 43.51 -8.68
N SER A 150 14.30 43.79 -8.95
CA SER A 150 13.20 43.07 -8.30
C SER A 150 13.21 41.59 -8.65
N TRP A 151 13.46 41.25 -9.91
CA TRP A 151 13.61 39.85 -10.36
C TRP A 151 14.82 39.16 -9.71
N ARG A 152 15.91 39.89 -9.50
CA ARG A 152 17.12 39.38 -8.82
C ARG A 152 16.90 39.20 -7.32
N GLU A 153 16.05 40.01 -6.69
CA GLU A 153 15.79 40.00 -5.25
C GLU A 153 14.75 38.92 -4.89
N GLU A 154 13.74 38.70 -5.73
CA GLU A 154 12.74 37.63 -5.57
C GLU A 154 13.34 36.21 -5.73
N HIS A 155 14.33 36.04 -6.61
CA HIS A 155 14.99 34.74 -6.85
C HIS A 155 16.20 34.42 -5.94
N TYR A 156 16.58 35.30 -5.01
CA TYR A 156 17.73 35.05 -4.12
C TYR A 156 17.37 34.24 -2.87
N GLU A 157 16.10 34.24 -2.44
CA GLU A 157 15.67 33.48 -1.24
C GLU A 157 15.09 32.09 -1.58
N ASP A 158 14.56 31.88 -2.79
CA ASP A 158 13.84 30.64 -3.14
C ASP A 158 14.71 29.45 -3.58
N THR A 159 16.00 29.67 -3.84
CA THR A 159 16.89 28.56 -4.26
C THR A 159 17.35 27.65 -3.12
N THR A 160 17.02 27.99 -1.86
CA THR A 160 17.40 27.17 -0.70
C THR A 160 16.33 26.16 -0.26
N ASN A 161 15.09 26.26 -0.74
CA ASN A 161 13.99 25.38 -0.31
C ASN A 161 13.38 24.48 -1.37
N ILE A 162 13.86 24.50 -2.62
CA ILE A 162 13.48 23.47 -3.61
C ILE A 162 14.42 22.26 -3.44
N SER A 163 14.30 21.60 -2.28
CA SER A 163 14.81 20.24 -2.13
C SER A 163 13.88 19.33 -2.95
N ILE A 164 14.23 19.14 -4.21
CA ILE A 164 13.79 17.97 -4.98
C ILE A 164 14.45 16.77 -4.31
N LYS A 165 13.93 16.36 -3.14
CA LYS A 165 14.11 15.01 -2.64
C LYS A 165 13.45 14.12 -3.67
N GLY A 166 14.29 13.61 -4.58
CA GLY A 166 13.92 12.57 -5.52
C GLY A 166 13.11 11.52 -4.78
N ALA A 167 11.95 11.22 -5.36
CA ALA A 167 11.05 10.17 -4.94
C ALA A 167 11.86 8.88 -4.72
N SER A 168 12.20 8.60 -3.45
CA SER A 168 12.53 7.25 -3.04
C SER A 168 11.20 6.50 -3.08
N GLN A 169 10.93 5.85 -4.21
CA GLN A 169 9.95 4.78 -4.30
C GLN A 169 10.06 3.90 -3.04
N PRO A 170 8.97 3.64 -2.31
CA PRO A 170 8.99 2.59 -1.32
C PRO A 170 9.27 1.29 -2.06
N LYS A 171 10.52 0.81 -1.96
CA LYS A 171 10.91 -0.50 -2.46
C LYS A 171 10.20 -1.49 -1.55
N ILE A 172 9.02 -1.94 -2.00
CA ILE A 172 8.34 -3.10 -1.42
C ILE A 172 9.35 -4.23 -1.58
N SER A 173 10.01 -4.63 -0.48
CA SER A 173 10.78 -5.85 -0.45
C SER A 173 9.81 -6.97 -0.77
N ASP A 174 9.99 -7.62 -1.92
CA ASP A 174 9.22 -8.77 -2.39
C ASP A 174 9.15 -9.82 -1.29
N SER A 175 8.03 -9.84 -0.56
CA SER A 175 7.70 -10.93 0.37
C SER A 175 7.36 -12.23 -0.36
N THR A 176 7.18 -12.15 -1.68
CA THR A 176 6.86 -13.28 -2.56
C THR A 176 8.00 -14.29 -2.64
N ASP A 177 9.26 -13.85 -2.58
CA ASP A 177 10.43 -14.75 -2.61
C ASP A 177 10.57 -15.54 -1.29
N LEU A 178 10.24 -14.94 -0.15
CA LEU A 178 10.28 -15.61 1.15
C LEU A 178 9.22 -16.71 1.26
N ASP A 179 8.01 -16.46 0.75
CA ASP A 179 6.93 -17.45 0.81
C ASP A 179 7.11 -18.59 -0.19
N ASN A 180 7.77 -18.35 -1.33
CA ASN A 180 8.19 -19.42 -2.25
C ASN A 180 9.34 -20.25 -1.68
N ALA A 181 10.37 -19.61 -1.11
CA ALA A 181 11.48 -20.31 -0.47
C ALA A 181 11.02 -21.20 0.70
N ARG A 182 10.00 -20.76 1.46
CA ARG A 182 9.35 -21.56 2.52
C ARG A 182 8.64 -22.81 1.99
N ARG A 183 8.12 -22.78 0.77
CA ARG A 183 7.47 -23.95 0.14
C ARG A 183 8.50 -24.95 -0.36
N GLU A 184 9.58 -24.48 -0.96
CA GLU A 184 10.60 -25.35 -1.56
C GLU A 184 11.55 -25.97 -0.53
N GLN A 185 11.85 -25.26 0.56
CA GLN A 185 12.82 -25.72 1.58
C GLN A 185 12.30 -25.50 3.02
N PRO A 186 11.25 -26.23 3.44
CA PRO A 186 10.66 -26.07 4.77
C PRO A 186 11.63 -26.42 5.92
N GLN A 187 12.71 -27.16 5.67
CA GLN A 187 13.67 -27.57 6.72
C GLN A 187 14.55 -26.42 7.23
N MET A 188 14.62 -25.30 6.52
CA MET A 188 15.44 -24.14 6.89
C MET A 188 14.74 -23.15 7.83
N TYR A 189 13.47 -23.37 8.14
CA TYR A 189 12.66 -22.46 8.95
C TYR A 189 12.19 -23.19 10.21
N GLU A 190 12.35 -22.55 11.38
CA GLU A 190 11.91 -23.09 12.68
C GLU A 190 10.49 -22.66 13.07
N ASP A 191 9.70 -22.20 12.11
CA ASP A 191 8.33 -21.77 12.39
C ASP A 191 7.40 -22.99 12.61
N PRO A 192 6.30 -22.85 13.38
CA PRO A 192 5.40 -23.96 13.65
C PRO A 192 4.67 -24.49 12.40
N ALA A 193 4.76 -23.81 11.24
CA ALA A 193 4.15 -24.23 9.97
C ALA A 193 5.10 -25.05 9.08
N SER A 194 6.41 -24.94 9.28
CA SER A 194 7.44 -25.69 8.57
C SER A 194 7.81 -27.00 9.27
N ILE A 195 7.58 -27.09 10.59
CA ILE A 195 7.82 -28.30 11.39
C ILE A 195 6.82 -29.42 11.01
N GLY A 196 7.34 -30.52 10.47
CA GLY A 196 6.56 -31.74 10.16
C GLY A 196 5.94 -31.78 8.75
N ARG A 197 6.11 -30.73 7.94
CA ARG A 197 5.60 -30.69 6.56
C ARG A 197 6.31 -31.67 5.62
N SER A 198 7.60 -31.93 5.86
CA SER A 198 8.39 -32.93 5.13
C SER A 198 7.92 -34.38 5.32
N LEU A 199 7.03 -34.64 6.30
CA LEU A 199 6.48 -35.96 6.57
C LEU A 199 5.12 -36.19 5.89
N LEU A 200 4.54 -35.17 5.25
CA LEU A 200 3.23 -35.25 4.57
C LEU A 200 3.33 -35.59 3.08
N ASP A 201 4.50 -35.42 2.44
CA ASP A 201 4.75 -35.85 1.06
C ASP A 201 5.30 -37.29 1.03
N LYS A 202 4.43 -38.27 1.30
CA LYS A 202 4.58 -39.68 0.91
C LYS A 202 3.23 -40.34 0.67
#